data_AF-A0A1I6Q450-F1
#
_entry.id   AF-A0A1I6Q450-F1
#
_cell.length_a   1.000
_cell.length_b   1.000
_cell.length_c   1.000
_cell.angle_alpha   90.00
_cell.angle_beta   90.00
_cell.angle_gamma   90.00
#
_symmetry.space_group_name_H-M   'P 1'
#
loop_
_entity.id
_entity.type
_entity.pdbx_description
1 polymer ?
#
loop_
_entity_poly.entity_id
_entity_poly.type
_entity_poly.pdbx_seq_one_letter_code
_entity_poly.pdbx_strand_id
1 'polypeptide(L)' 'MSALEPSLTVAVVRALEANGLGCEEYRLADAFDPDALERLVASAADPIEVRLEVEGVGLVVTDEEIRVLEE' A
#
# COMPACT_ATOMS: atom_id res chain seq x y z
N MET A 1 0.79 22.45 -6.66
CA MET A 1 2.05 21.70 -6.63
C MET A 1 2.27 21.24 -5.20
N SER A 2 1.70 20.11 -4.82
CA SER A 2 2.06 19.45 -3.56
C SER A 2 3.27 18.58 -3.85
N ALA A 3 4.44 19.08 -3.46
CA ALA A 3 5.65 18.28 -3.42
C ALA A 3 5.60 17.42 -2.14
N LEU A 4 6.01 16.15 -2.26
CA LEU A 4 6.48 15.25 -1.19
C LEU A 4 5.49 14.29 -0.50
N GLU A 5 4.33 13.99 -1.07
CA GLU A 5 3.64 12.75 -0.70
C GLU A 5 4.07 11.67 -1.71
N PRO A 6 4.86 10.65 -1.28
CA PRO A 6 5.14 9.53 -2.16
C PRO A 6 3.80 8.92 -2.59
N SER A 7 3.63 8.64 -3.89
CA SER A 7 2.46 7.92 -4.38
C SER A 7 2.21 6.68 -3.53
N LEU A 8 0.95 6.26 -3.37
CA LEU A 8 0.60 5.09 -2.55
C LEU A 8 1.49 3.88 -2.87
N THR A 9 1.77 3.66 -4.16
CA THR A 9 2.74 2.68 -4.67
C THR A 9 4.11 2.77 -4.00
N VAL A 10 4.71 3.96 -3.91
CA VAL A 10 6.04 4.16 -3.33
C VAL A 10 6.03 3.91 -1.83
N ALA A 11 4.94 4.30 -1.15
CA ALA A 11 4.77 4.02 0.27
C ALA A 11 4.65 2.52 0.55
N VAL A 12 3.85 1.79 -0.25
CA VAL A 12 3.75 0.32 -0.16
C VAL A 12 5.10 -0.34 -0.43
N VAL A 13 5.79 0.06 -1.50
CA VAL A 13 7.10 -0.52 -1.85
C VAL A 13 8.09 -0.34 -0.71
N ARG A 14 8.17 0.85 -0.11
CA ARG A 14 9.04 1.10 1.05
C ARG A 14 8.67 0.25 2.26
N ALA A 15 7.38 0.05 2.51
CA ALA A 15 6.92 -0.79 3.63
C ALA A 15 7.33 -2.26 3.43
N LEU A 16 7.18 -2.77 2.20
CA LEU A 16 7.60 -4.12 1.84
C LEU A 16 9.13 -4.28 1.88
N GLU A 17 9.88 -3.31 1.33
CA GLU A 17 11.35 -3.32 1.38
C GLU A 17 11.89 -3.27 2.82
N ALA A 18 11.25 -2.49 3.70
CA ALA A 18 11.60 -2.45 5.12
C ALA A 18 11.37 -3.80 5.82
N ASN A 19 10.50 -4.65 5.28
CA ASN A 19 10.22 -6.00 5.77
C ASN A 19 11.00 -7.09 5.01
N GLY A 20 11.91 -6.70 4.09
CA GLY A 20 12.78 -7.61 3.37
C GLY A 20 12.21 -8.18 2.07
N LEU A 21 11.03 -7.73 1.63
CA LEU A 21 10.48 -8.02 0.30
C LEU A 21 10.96 -6.97 -0.70
N GLY A 22 11.91 -7.36 -1.54
CA GLY A 22 12.37 -6.51 -2.64
C GLY A 22 11.28 -6.32 -3.69
N CYS A 23 11.21 -5.15 -4.34
CA CYS A 23 10.27 -4.90 -5.45
C CYS A 23 10.50 -5.80 -6.69
N GLU A 24 11.56 -6.60 -6.68
CA GLU A 24 11.87 -7.63 -7.67
C GLU A 24 11.17 -8.97 -7.37
N GLU A 25 10.74 -9.19 -6.13
CA GLU A 25 10.16 -10.45 -5.64
C GLU A 25 8.64 -10.49 -5.76
N TYR A 26 7.99 -9.32 -5.94
CA TYR A 26 6.54 -9.22 -6.11
C TYR A 26 6.19 -8.26 -7.24
N ARG A 27 4.95 -8.37 -7.72
CA ARG A 27 4.38 -7.41 -8.65
C ARG A 27 3.07 -6.90 -8.05
N LEU A 28 3.03 -5.63 -7.64
CA LEU A 28 1.83 -5.03 -7.03
C LEU A 28 0.60 -5.24 -7.90
N ALA A 29 0.72 -5.03 -9.21
CA ALA A 29 -0.37 -5.22 -10.17
C ALA A 29 -0.94 -6.65 -10.23
N ASP A 30 -0.26 -7.65 -9.67
CA ASP A 30 -0.79 -9.01 -9.53
C ASP A 30 -1.73 -9.13 -8.31
N ALA A 31 -1.41 -8.41 -7.22
CA ALA A 31 -2.19 -8.38 -5.99
C ALA A 31 -3.31 -7.32 -6.01
N PHE A 32 -2.99 -6.09 -6.43
CA PHE A 32 -3.92 -4.98 -6.50
C PHE A 32 -3.43 -3.85 -7.42
N ASP A 33 -4.38 -3.06 -7.94
CA ASP A 33 -4.07 -1.86 -8.69
C ASP A 33 -3.90 -0.67 -7.72
N PRO A 34 -2.70 -0.07 -7.61
CA PRO A 34 -2.44 0.98 -6.63
C PRO A 34 -3.18 2.28 -6.93
N ASP A 35 -3.43 2.61 -8.22
CA ASP A 35 -4.23 3.76 -8.61
C ASP A 35 -5.70 3.55 -8.23
N ALA A 36 -6.23 2.34 -8.40
CA ALA A 36 -7.58 1.99 -7.98
C ALA A 36 -7.74 2.04 -6.45
N LEU A 37 -6.71 1.58 -5.72
CA LEU A 37 -6.68 1.64 -4.26
C LEU A 37 -6.64 3.08 -3.74
N GLU A 38 -5.78 3.92 -4.33
CA GLU A 38 -5.72 5.35 -4.00
C GLU A 38 -7.06 6.02 -4.25
N ARG A 39 -7.71 5.72 -5.39
CA ARG A 39 -9.07 6.20 -5.68
C ARG A 39 -10.10 5.67 -4.69
N LEU A 40 -9.99 4.42 -4.27
CA LEU A 40 -10.93 3.81 -3.32
C LEU A 40 -10.84 4.53 -1.97
N VAL A 41 -9.63 4.68 -1.44
CA VAL A 41 -9.35 5.37 -0.18
C VAL A 41 -9.78 6.84 -0.27
N ALA A 42 -9.45 7.54 -1.37
CA ALA A 42 -9.85 8.93 -1.57
C ALA A 42 -11.37 9.11 -1.79
N SER A 43 -12.07 8.07 -2.24
CA SER A 43 -13.53 8.11 -2.47
C SER A 43 -14.35 7.82 -1.21
N ALA A 44 -13.72 7.27 -0.17
CA ALA A 44 -14.41 6.92 1.06
C ALA A 44 -14.79 8.20 1.82
N ALA A 45 -16.05 8.29 2.23
CA ALA A 45 -16.53 9.41 3.05
C ALA A 45 -16.08 9.30 4.52
N ASP A 46 -15.72 8.08 4.94
CA ASP A 46 -15.23 7.72 6.26
C ASP A 46 -13.85 7.04 6.11
N PRO A 47 -12.97 7.12 7.12
CA PRO A 47 -11.68 6.44 7.07
C PRO A 47 -11.90 4.94 6.95
N ILE A 48 -11.37 4.36 5.86
CA ILE A 48 -11.42 2.92 5.61
C ILE A 48 -10.03 2.30 5.78
N GLU A 49 -10.00 1.11 6.35
CA GLU A 49 -8.82 0.26 6.40
C GLU A 49 -8.91 -0.79 5.30
N VAL A 50 -8.01 -0.72 4.33
CA VAL A 50 -7.89 -1.74 3.28
C VAL A 50 -6.78 -2.70 3.68
N ARG A 51 -7.14 -3.96 3.89
CA ARG A 51 -6.17 -5.03 4.18
C ARG A 51 -5.86 -5.81 2.91
N LEU A 52 -4.57 -5.96 2.64
CA LEU A 52 -4.02 -6.57 1.45
C LEU A 52 -2.99 -7.61 1.91
N GLU A 53 -2.76 -8.62 1.09
CA GLU A 53 -1.67 -9.57 1.30
C GLU A 53 -0.84 -9.60 0.02
N VAL A 54 0.48 -9.43 0.15
CA VAL A 54 1.43 -9.48 -0.97
C VAL A 54 2.49 -10.51 -0.62
N GLU A 55 2.54 -11.62 -1.36
CA GLU A 55 3.50 -12.71 -1.15
C GLU A 55 3.56 -13.20 0.33
N GLY A 56 2.40 -13.27 1.00
CA GLY A 56 2.31 -13.69 2.40
C GLY A 56 2.65 -12.60 3.43
N VAL A 57 2.90 -11.36 2.99
CA VAL A 57 3.03 -10.21 3.89
C VAL A 57 1.74 -9.39 3.89
N GLY A 58 1.11 -9.32 5.08
CA GLY A 58 -0.09 -8.53 5.27
C GLY A 58 0.22 -7.04 5.30
N LEU A 59 -0.58 -6.24 4.63
CA LEU A 59 -0.49 -4.79 4.56
C LEU A 59 -1.85 -4.20 4.94
N VAL A 60 -1.85 -3.16 5.76
CA VAL A 60 -3.00 -2.30 6.03
C VAL A 60 -2.73 -0.94 5.42
N VAL A 61 -3.63 -0.50 4.57
CA VAL A 61 -3.59 0.81 3.91
C VAL A 61 -4.77 1.61 4.41
N THR A 62 -4.51 2.78 4.96
CA THR A 62 -5.51 3.79 5.35
C THR A 62 -5.27 5.08 4.57
N ASP A 63 -6.14 6.08 4.73
CA ASP A 63 -5.92 7.40 4.11
C ASP A 63 -4.73 8.15 4.73
N GLU A 64 -4.40 7.82 5.99
CA GLU A 64 -3.31 8.45 6.72
C GLU A 64 -1.97 7.72 6.58
N GLU A 65 -1.97 6.38 6.54
CA GLU A 65 -0.74 5.59 6.58
C GLU A 65 -0.83 4.17 6.01
N ILE A 66 0.34 3.57 5.79
CA ILE A 66 0.49 2.17 5.38
C ILE A 66 1.26 1.44 6.47
N ARG A 67 0.68 0.37 7.00
CA ARG A 67 1.26 -0.49 8.03
C ARG A 67 1.43 -1.90 7.50
N VAL A 68 2.48 -2.58 7.92
CA VAL A 68 2.64 -4.01 7.67
C VAL A 68 2.09 -4.78 8.86
N LEU A 69 1.32 -5.83 8.60
CA LEU A 69 0.88 -6.79 9.60
C LEU A 69 2.00 -7.83 9.75
N GLU A 70 2.77 -7.69 10.83
CA GLU A 70 3.66 -8.75 11.31
C GLU A 70 2.78 -9.79 12.04
N GLU A 71 2.74 -11.04 11.56
CA GLU A 71 2.11 -12.17 12.25
C GLU A 71 2.93 -12.68 13.44
#